data_AF-A0A955CJ37-F1
#
_entry.id   AF-A0A955CJ37-F1
#
_cell.length_a   1.000
_cell.length_b   1.000
_cell.length_c   1.000
_cell.angle_alpha   90.00
_cell.angle_beta   90.00
_cell.angle_gamma   90.00
#
_symmetry.space_group_name_H-M   'P 1'
#
loop_
_entity.id
_entity.type
_entity.pdbx_description
1 polymer ?
#
loop_
_entity_poly.entity_id
_entity_poly.type
_entity_poly.pdbx_seq_one_letter_code
_entity_poly.pdbx_strand_id
1 'polypeptide(L)'
;MKTSTLILLAAFTISPLMLQGQAKAASTDNNSTDGVSKIEKGEKPSESPGWLVLEEDWFYPLRFEPYYSLDSIRYHYRRKEERAAANKIESAVSWLKLAAGHAMPFTKQKLEAAAADLSLLADDLREGDVISAARLDDLLARSAHALSEWHYYKAKEEWGKNETQDAGADLQLAAQYLQHAANSARYQFGPDTVKVVTTLYDHGQATSEQTHFDHNTLGMHLQSIEKGLQELGDAISKK
;
A
#
# COMPACT_ATOMS: atom_id res chain seq x y z
N MET A 1 -33.25 7.70 47.82
CA MET A 1 -32.34 8.78 48.26
C MET A 1 -31.47 9.13 47.06
N LYS A 2 -31.60 10.36 46.56
CA LYS A 2 -30.96 10.85 45.33
C LYS A 2 -29.75 11.69 45.74
N THR A 3 -28.57 11.41 45.21
CA THR A 3 -27.39 12.28 45.34
C THR A 3 -26.98 12.75 43.96
N SER A 4 -27.22 14.03 43.71
CA SER A 4 -26.83 14.79 42.53
C SER A 4 -25.35 15.15 42.60
N THR A 5 -24.61 14.94 41.51
CA THR A 5 -23.23 15.41 41.35
C THR A 5 -23.23 16.62 40.41
N LEU A 6 -22.65 17.72 40.92
CA LEU A 6 -22.53 19.03 40.29
C LEU A 6 -21.51 19.01 39.14
N ILE A 7 -21.88 19.66 38.02
CA ILE A 7 -21.01 19.99 36.89
C ILE A 7 -20.39 21.37 37.16
N LEU A 8 -19.07 21.50 37.08
CA LEU A 8 -18.36 22.78 37.16
C LEU A 8 -18.06 23.28 35.75
N LEU A 9 -18.61 24.45 35.42
CA LEU A 9 -18.43 25.21 34.18
C LEU A 9 -17.17 26.08 34.31
N ALA A 10 -16.20 25.95 33.41
CA ALA A 10 -15.07 26.89 33.30
C ALA A 10 -15.28 27.83 32.11
N ALA A 11 -15.23 29.13 32.40
CA ALA A 11 -15.57 30.22 31.49
C ALA A 11 -14.42 30.59 30.54
N PHE A 12 -14.81 31.01 29.34
CA PHE A 12 -14.02 31.65 28.30
C PHE A 12 -13.38 32.97 28.76
N THR A 13 -12.15 33.22 28.30
CA THR A 13 -11.65 34.59 28.08
C THR A 13 -11.05 34.70 26.67
N ILE A 14 -11.71 35.50 25.84
CA ILE A 14 -11.31 35.90 24.49
C ILE A 14 -10.48 37.18 24.65
N SER A 15 -9.28 37.22 24.08
CA SER A 15 -8.52 38.46 23.89
C SER A 15 -8.43 38.79 22.40
N PRO A 16 -8.87 39.97 21.95
CA PRO A 16 -8.62 40.47 20.60
C PRO A 16 -7.31 41.27 20.56
N LEU A 17 -6.45 41.02 19.58
CA LEU A 17 -5.34 41.93 19.27
C LEU A 17 -5.36 42.35 17.79
N MET A 18 -5.95 43.54 17.63
CA MET A 18 -5.65 44.64 16.71
C MET A 18 -4.79 44.38 15.46
N LEU A 19 -5.44 44.67 14.35
CA LEU A 19 -4.97 44.88 12.97
C LEU A 19 -4.42 46.31 12.79
N GLN A 20 -3.27 46.48 12.14
CA GLN A 20 -2.79 47.70 11.44
C GLN A 20 -1.47 47.33 10.72
N GLY A 21 -1.21 47.58 9.44
CA GLY A 21 -1.95 48.22 8.36
C GLY A 21 -1.07 48.31 7.11
N GLN A 22 -1.64 48.95 6.08
CA GLN A 22 -1.06 49.41 4.81
C GLN A 22 -1.13 48.45 3.60
N ALA A 23 -2.31 48.49 2.98
CA ALA A 23 -2.45 48.38 1.54
C ALA A 23 -1.93 49.66 0.84
N LYS A 24 -1.21 49.49 -0.27
CA LYS A 24 -1.04 50.52 -1.30
C LYS A 24 -1.48 49.91 -2.63
N ALA A 25 -2.46 50.55 -3.25
CA ALA A 25 -3.06 50.15 -4.52
C ALA A 25 -2.41 50.89 -5.71
N ALA A 26 -2.76 50.42 -6.90
CA ALA A 26 -2.47 50.87 -8.26
C ALA A 26 -1.19 50.27 -8.88
N SER A 27 -1.19 49.74 -10.10
CA SER A 27 -2.11 49.92 -11.23
C SER A 27 -2.19 48.67 -12.12
N THR A 28 -3.37 48.47 -12.69
CA THR A 28 -3.63 47.60 -13.84
C THR A 28 -2.80 48.04 -15.05
N ASP A 29 -2.14 47.11 -15.72
CA ASP A 29 -1.97 47.15 -17.18
C ASP A 29 -1.96 45.72 -17.73
N ASN A 30 -2.73 45.55 -18.80
CA ASN A 30 -2.94 44.30 -19.51
C ASN A 30 -1.72 43.94 -20.38
N ASN A 31 -1.62 42.63 -20.64
CA ASN A 31 -1.27 42.01 -21.93
C ASN A 31 0.06 41.22 -21.99
N SER A 32 -0.02 40.11 -22.73
CA SER A 32 1.06 39.26 -23.27
C SER A 32 1.48 38.01 -22.49
N THR A 33 0.88 36.88 -22.92
CA THR A 33 1.51 35.65 -23.43
C THR A 33 2.83 35.15 -22.83
N ASP A 34 2.82 33.84 -22.52
CA ASP A 34 3.94 32.91 -22.35
C ASP A 34 4.89 33.17 -21.15
N GLY A 35 4.77 32.30 -20.15
CA GLY A 35 5.66 32.29 -18.99
C GLY A 35 5.60 30.96 -18.25
N VAL A 36 6.21 29.92 -18.82
CA VAL A 36 6.71 28.79 -18.02
C VAL A 36 7.72 29.39 -17.04
N SER A 37 7.38 29.42 -15.75
CA SER A 37 8.32 29.83 -14.71
C SER A 37 9.49 28.84 -14.73
N LYS A 38 10.64 29.32 -15.20
CA LYS A 38 11.91 28.60 -15.15
C LYS A 38 12.24 28.38 -13.68
N ILE A 39 12.09 27.16 -13.19
CA ILE A 39 12.51 26.77 -11.84
C ILE A 39 14.03 26.89 -11.81
N GLU A 40 14.55 27.80 -10.97
CA GLU A 40 15.99 27.95 -10.82
C GLU A 40 16.57 26.74 -10.08
N LYS A 41 17.42 26.00 -10.79
CA LYS A 41 18.17 24.86 -10.29
C LYS A 41 19.10 25.33 -9.17
N GLY A 42 18.87 24.88 -7.93
CA GLY A 42 19.71 25.20 -6.79
C GLY A 42 21.18 24.79 -7.01
N GLU A 43 22.12 25.57 -6.47
CA GLU A 43 23.56 25.29 -6.61
C GLU A 43 23.96 23.98 -5.93
N LYS A 44 24.76 23.18 -6.66
CA LYS A 44 25.30 21.90 -6.21
C LYS A 44 26.37 22.12 -5.11
N PRO A 45 26.30 21.44 -3.96
CA PRO A 45 27.36 21.50 -2.94
C PRO A 45 28.69 20.96 -3.46
N SER A 46 29.81 21.57 -3.06
CA SER A 46 31.10 21.30 -3.69
C SER A 46 31.78 19.98 -3.29
N GLU A 47 31.47 19.37 -2.14
CA GLU A 47 32.23 18.20 -1.66
C GLU A 47 31.40 17.18 -0.86
N SER A 48 31.08 16.02 -1.48
CA SER A 48 30.90 14.72 -0.82
C SER A 48 30.80 13.59 -1.88
N PRO A 49 31.42 12.40 -1.69
CA PRO A 49 31.63 11.41 -2.75
C PRO A 49 30.45 10.44 -2.91
N GLY A 50 29.28 10.94 -3.29
CA GLY A 50 28.17 10.07 -3.69
C GLY A 50 26.79 10.61 -3.39
N TRP A 51 26.31 11.52 -4.25
CA TRP A 51 24.88 11.83 -4.32
C TRP A 51 24.31 11.26 -5.62
N LEU A 52 23.23 10.50 -5.50
CA LEU A 52 22.31 10.23 -6.60
C LEU A 52 21.30 11.39 -6.61
N VAL A 53 21.34 12.24 -7.62
CA VAL A 53 20.31 13.28 -7.82
C VAL A 53 19.22 12.67 -8.69
N LEU A 54 18.11 12.28 -8.07
CA LEU A 54 16.87 11.96 -8.77
C LEU A 54 16.10 13.28 -8.92
N GLU A 55 16.24 13.95 -10.07
CA GLU A 55 15.28 14.98 -10.49
C GLU A 55 14.00 14.23 -10.88
N GLU A 56 13.15 13.92 -9.89
CA GLU A 56 11.84 13.30 -10.10
C GLU A 56 10.74 14.33 -9.84
N ASP A 57 10.17 14.90 -10.90
CA ASP A 57 8.91 15.67 -10.83
C ASP A 57 7.70 14.77 -10.47
N TRP A 58 7.93 13.47 -10.19
CA TRP A 58 6.92 12.45 -9.97
C TRP A 58 7.35 11.52 -8.84
N PHE A 59 6.75 11.65 -7.65
CA PHE A 59 6.89 10.66 -6.58
C PHE A 59 6.05 9.43 -6.94
N TYR A 60 6.68 8.33 -7.34
CA TYR A 60 6.00 7.03 -7.38
C TYR A 60 6.16 6.36 -6.02
N PRO A 61 5.12 6.26 -5.18
CA PRO A 61 5.23 5.53 -3.94
C PRO A 61 5.55 4.07 -4.27
N LEU A 62 6.77 3.66 -3.94
CA LEU A 62 7.31 2.30 -4.03
C LEU A 62 6.41 1.22 -3.41
N ARG A 63 5.43 1.66 -2.62
CA ARG A 63 4.34 0.90 -2.01
C ARG A 63 3.49 0.08 -3.00
N PHE A 64 3.34 0.46 -4.27
CA PHE A 64 2.49 -0.26 -5.23
C PHE A 64 3.23 -1.17 -6.23
N GLU A 65 4.55 -1.07 -6.32
CA GLU A 65 5.39 -1.86 -7.24
C GLU A 65 5.22 -3.40 -7.13
N PRO A 66 5.11 -4.01 -5.93
CA PRO A 66 4.96 -5.45 -5.85
C PRO A 66 3.62 -5.95 -6.38
N TYR A 67 2.55 -5.15 -6.28
CA TYR A 67 1.23 -5.51 -6.80
C TYR A 67 1.26 -5.60 -8.33
N TYR A 68 1.83 -4.58 -8.99
CA TYR A 68 1.98 -4.56 -10.45
C TYR A 68 2.88 -5.71 -10.95
N SER A 69 3.95 -6.01 -10.21
CA SER A 69 4.83 -7.13 -10.53
C SER A 69 4.07 -8.46 -10.52
N LEU A 70 3.27 -8.73 -9.47
CA LEU A 70 2.50 -9.97 -9.36
C LEU A 70 1.44 -10.13 -10.47
N ASP A 71 0.75 -9.06 -10.84
CA ASP A 71 -0.26 -9.09 -11.92
C ASP A 71 0.38 -9.30 -13.30
N SER A 72 1.52 -8.63 -13.54
CA SER A 72 2.27 -8.70 -14.80
C SER A 72 2.85 -10.09 -15.11
N ILE A 73 3.11 -10.92 -14.10
CA ILE A 73 3.64 -12.29 -14.29
C ILE A 73 2.67 -13.11 -15.16
N ARG A 74 1.37 -13.06 -14.85
CA ARG A 74 0.34 -13.78 -15.63
C ARG A 74 0.26 -13.24 -17.06
N TYR A 75 0.37 -11.93 -17.22
CA TYR A 75 0.32 -11.27 -18.51
C TYR A 75 1.43 -11.78 -19.44
N HIS A 76 2.69 -11.75 -18.99
CA HIS A 76 3.82 -12.23 -19.77
C HIS A 76 3.77 -13.74 -19.99
N TYR A 77 3.42 -14.53 -18.96
CA TYR A 77 3.38 -15.98 -19.09
C TYR A 77 2.38 -16.46 -20.15
N ARG A 78 1.17 -15.87 -20.19
CA ARG A 78 0.15 -16.21 -21.20
C ARG A 78 0.56 -15.87 -22.63
N ARG A 79 1.50 -14.94 -22.79
CA ARG A 79 2.01 -14.48 -24.09
C ARG A 79 3.25 -15.26 -24.54
N LYS A 80 3.67 -16.29 -23.79
CA LYS A 80 4.92 -17.03 -24.03
C LYS A 80 6.14 -16.10 -24.01
N GLU A 81 6.12 -15.16 -23.06
CA GLU A 81 7.22 -14.24 -22.79
C GLU A 81 7.89 -14.67 -21.47
N GLU A 82 8.38 -15.91 -21.40
CA GLU A 82 8.83 -16.56 -20.15
C GLU A 82 9.95 -15.80 -19.46
N ARG A 83 10.90 -15.24 -20.23
CA ARG A 83 11.96 -14.38 -19.68
C ARG A 83 11.42 -13.10 -19.06
N ALA A 84 10.40 -12.50 -19.67
CA ALA A 84 9.78 -11.29 -19.12
C ALA A 84 8.98 -11.61 -17.84
N ALA A 85 8.29 -12.76 -17.82
CA ALA A 85 7.63 -13.27 -16.62
C ALA A 85 8.65 -13.53 -15.49
N ALA A 86 9.78 -14.20 -15.77
CA ALA A 86 10.84 -14.44 -14.81
C ALA A 86 11.41 -13.13 -14.22
N ASN A 87 11.63 -12.10 -15.05
CA ASN A 87 12.08 -10.79 -14.56
C ASN A 87 11.07 -10.14 -13.61
N LYS A 88 9.76 -10.25 -13.90
CA LYS A 88 8.71 -9.77 -12.98
C LYS A 88 8.61 -10.58 -11.70
N ILE A 89 8.85 -11.89 -11.76
CA ILE A 89 8.96 -12.74 -10.58
C ILE A 89 10.12 -12.28 -9.69
N GLU A 90 11.29 -11.96 -10.24
CA GLU A 90 12.41 -11.46 -9.44
C GLU A 90 12.15 -10.11 -8.78
N SER A 91 11.41 -9.22 -9.45
CA SER A 91 10.93 -7.99 -8.82
C SER A 91 10.05 -8.32 -7.61
N ALA A 92 9.08 -9.23 -7.75
CA ALA A 92 8.25 -9.67 -6.64
C ALA A 92 9.05 -10.35 -5.51
N VAL A 93 10.05 -11.17 -5.83
CA VAL A 93 10.96 -11.80 -4.86
C VAL A 93 11.73 -10.74 -4.06
N SER A 94 12.21 -9.69 -4.72
CA SER A 94 12.94 -8.60 -4.05
C SER A 94 12.05 -7.89 -3.02
N TRP A 95 10.79 -7.66 -3.37
CA TRP A 95 9.79 -7.09 -2.46
C TRP A 95 9.45 -8.01 -1.29
N LEU A 96 9.27 -9.32 -1.53
CA LEU A 96 9.03 -10.29 -0.46
C LEU A 96 10.20 -10.34 0.52
N LYS A 97 11.45 -10.29 0.03
CA LYS A 97 12.66 -10.24 0.87
C LYS A 97 12.75 -8.94 1.67
N LEU A 98 12.42 -7.81 1.06
CA LEU A 98 12.34 -6.53 1.77
C LEU A 98 11.30 -6.59 2.89
N ALA A 99 10.07 -7.02 2.58
CA ALA A 99 9.00 -7.20 3.56
C ALA A 99 9.44 -8.13 4.70
N ALA A 100 10.09 -9.25 4.37
CA ALA A 100 10.60 -10.22 5.35
C ALA A 100 11.63 -9.59 6.31
N GLY A 101 12.45 -8.66 5.83
CA GLY A 101 13.43 -7.91 6.64
C GLY A 101 12.79 -7.01 7.70
N HIS A 102 11.55 -6.58 7.49
CA HIS A 102 10.79 -5.70 8.38
C HIS A 102 9.63 -6.40 9.11
N ALA A 103 9.40 -7.69 8.84
CA ALA A 103 8.26 -8.43 9.35
C ALA A 103 8.53 -9.03 10.75
N MET A 104 7.45 -9.26 11.49
CA MET A 104 7.47 -10.10 12.69
C MET A 104 7.86 -11.55 12.35
N PRO A 105 8.42 -12.33 13.30
CA PRO A 105 8.97 -13.66 13.02
C PRO A 105 8.03 -14.61 12.26
N PHE A 106 6.75 -14.64 12.61
CA PHE A 106 5.79 -15.57 11.99
C PHE A 106 5.40 -15.16 10.56
N THR A 107 5.27 -13.85 10.28
CA THR A 107 5.02 -13.34 8.91
C THR A 107 6.29 -13.45 8.05
N LYS A 108 7.46 -13.20 8.65
CA LYS A 108 8.77 -13.33 8.00
C LYS A 108 8.95 -14.70 7.37
N GLN A 109 8.65 -15.77 8.10
CA GLN A 109 8.79 -17.14 7.58
C GLN A 109 7.95 -17.38 6.33
N LYS A 110 6.71 -16.87 6.30
CA LYS A 110 5.81 -17.01 5.14
C LYS A 110 6.31 -16.22 3.93
N LEU A 111 6.80 -15.00 4.16
CA LEU A 111 7.39 -14.17 3.11
C LEU A 111 8.67 -14.79 2.53
N GLU A 112 9.54 -15.35 3.37
CA GLU A 112 10.76 -16.06 2.94
C GLU A 112 10.43 -17.32 2.14
N ALA A 113 9.44 -18.11 2.60
CA ALA A 113 8.98 -19.28 1.86
C ALA A 113 8.41 -18.90 0.48
N ALA A 114 7.53 -17.90 0.43
CA ALA A 114 6.98 -17.38 -0.81
C ALA A 114 8.07 -16.85 -1.77
N ALA A 115 9.08 -16.16 -1.22
CA ALA A 115 10.21 -15.67 -2.00
C ALA A 115 11.03 -16.81 -2.60
N ALA A 116 11.28 -17.87 -1.82
CA ALA A 116 12.01 -19.05 -2.28
C ALA A 116 11.25 -19.80 -3.39
N ASP A 117 9.95 -20.02 -3.20
CA ASP A 117 9.10 -20.69 -4.19
C ASP A 117 9.04 -19.91 -5.51
N LEU A 118 8.92 -18.58 -5.44
CA LEU A 118 8.96 -17.72 -6.62
C LEU A 118 10.34 -17.70 -7.28
N SER A 119 11.44 -17.69 -6.52
CA SER A 119 12.78 -17.80 -7.09
C SER A 119 12.94 -19.08 -7.92
N LEU A 120 12.51 -20.23 -7.39
CA LEU A 120 12.55 -21.49 -8.13
C LEU A 120 11.71 -21.42 -9.41
N LEU A 121 10.52 -20.83 -9.34
CA LEU A 121 9.67 -20.63 -10.53
C LEU A 121 10.34 -19.74 -11.59
N ALA A 122 11.05 -18.68 -11.18
CA ALA A 122 11.79 -17.82 -12.11
C ALA A 122 12.92 -18.59 -12.82
N ASP A 123 13.62 -19.47 -12.12
CA ASP A 123 14.68 -20.30 -12.68
C ASP A 123 14.09 -21.31 -13.68
N ASP A 124 13.03 -22.04 -13.32
CA ASP A 124 12.31 -22.94 -14.22
C ASP A 124 11.91 -22.24 -15.54
N LEU A 125 11.33 -21.03 -15.46
CA LEU A 125 10.92 -20.25 -16.63
C LEU A 125 12.11 -19.81 -17.52
N ARG A 126 13.29 -19.62 -16.95
CA ARG A 126 14.50 -19.24 -17.71
C ARG A 126 15.11 -20.42 -18.44
N GLU A 127 15.03 -21.60 -17.84
CA GLU A 127 15.45 -22.85 -18.43
C GLU A 127 14.50 -23.31 -19.55
N GLY A 128 13.30 -22.69 -19.60
CA GLY A 128 12.30 -22.95 -20.63
C GLY A 128 11.31 -24.04 -20.22
N ASP A 129 11.24 -24.35 -18.93
CA ASP A 129 10.32 -25.35 -18.40
C ASP A 129 8.87 -24.90 -18.54
N VAL A 130 8.04 -25.85 -18.96
CA VAL A 130 6.61 -25.61 -19.11
C VAL A 130 5.93 -25.74 -17.75
N ILE A 131 5.48 -24.62 -17.22
CA ILE A 131 4.77 -24.57 -15.93
C ILE A 131 3.26 -24.67 -16.12
N SER A 132 2.58 -25.49 -15.32
CA SER A 132 1.13 -25.49 -15.36
C SER A 132 0.58 -24.15 -14.86
N ALA A 133 -0.49 -23.65 -15.49
CA ALA A 133 -1.16 -22.44 -15.01
C ALA A 133 -1.62 -22.59 -13.55
N ALA A 134 -1.97 -23.82 -13.12
CA ALA A 134 -2.33 -24.10 -11.74
C ALA A 134 -1.15 -23.91 -10.75
N ARG A 135 0.06 -24.38 -11.10
CA ARG A 135 1.26 -24.17 -10.27
C ARG A 135 1.62 -22.70 -10.18
N LEU A 136 1.58 -21.97 -11.30
CA LEU A 136 1.79 -20.53 -11.30
C LEU A 136 0.76 -19.81 -10.39
N ASP A 137 -0.52 -20.14 -10.56
CA ASP A 137 -1.61 -19.55 -9.79
C ASP A 137 -1.48 -19.81 -8.28
N ASP A 138 -1.07 -21.01 -7.88
CA ASP A 138 -0.85 -21.37 -6.48
C ASP A 138 0.29 -20.56 -5.84
N LEU A 139 1.43 -20.45 -6.54
CA LEU A 139 2.58 -19.69 -6.04
C LEU A 139 2.26 -18.19 -5.94
N LEU A 140 1.54 -17.63 -6.92
CA LEU A 140 1.07 -16.24 -6.86
C LEU A 140 0.06 -16.02 -5.72
N ALA A 141 -0.80 -17.01 -5.43
CA ALA A 141 -1.74 -16.94 -4.31
C ALA A 141 -1.01 -16.89 -2.97
N ARG A 142 -0.03 -17.78 -2.75
CA ARG A 142 0.79 -17.82 -1.52
C ARG A 142 1.57 -16.52 -1.31
N SER A 143 2.20 -16.00 -2.36
CA SER A 143 2.98 -14.77 -2.29
C SER A 143 2.12 -13.54 -1.99
N ALA A 144 0.98 -13.40 -2.66
CA ALA A 144 0.05 -12.33 -2.39
C ALA A 144 -0.58 -12.46 -0.99
N HIS A 145 -0.89 -13.68 -0.53
CA HIS A 145 -1.39 -13.90 0.83
C HIS A 145 -0.38 -13.48 1.89
N ALA A 146 0.90 -13.84 1.73
CA ALA A 146 1.96 -13.44 2.66
C ALA A 146 2.16 -11.91 2.72
N LEU A 147 2.10 -11.21 1.59
CA LEU A 147 2.14 -9.75 1.55
C LEU A 147 0.91 -9.11 2.19
N SER A 148 -0.27 -9.70 1.96
CA SER A 148 -1.51 -9.25 2.60
C SER A 148 -1.43 -9.35 4.13
N GLU A 149 -0.93 -10.46 4.66
CA GLU A 149 -0.72 -10.62 6.10
C GLU A 149 0.25 -9.58 6.64
N TRP A 150 1.38 -9.35 5.97
CA TRP A 150 2.36 -8.35 6.40
C TRP A 150 1.76 -6.95 6.52
N HIS A 151 1.05 -6.49 5.49
CA HIS A 151 0.37 -5.20 5.52
C HIS A 151 -0.76 -5.15 6.56
N TYR A 152 -1.49 -6.24 6.76
CA TYR A 152 -2.50 -6.31 7.81
C TYR A 152 -1.89 -6.09 9.20
N TYR A 153 -0.74 -6.69 9.49
CA TYR A 153 -0.09 -6.51 10.79
C TYR A 153 0.48 -5.11 10.97
N LYS A 154 1.03 -4.48 9.91
CA LYS A 154 1.40 -3.06 9.94
C LYS A 154 0.19 -2.18 10.27
N ALA A 155 -0.90 -2.39 9.54
CA ALA A 155 -2.14 -1.64 9.76
C ALA A 155 -2.66 -1.80 11.20
N LYS A 156 -2.60 -3.02 11.76
CA LYS A 156 -3.00 -3.30 13.14
C LYS A 156 -2.10 -2.60 14.16
N GLU A 157 -0.80 -2.56 13.91
CA GLU A 157 0.17 -1.86 14.76
C GLU A 157 -0.05 -0.35 14.77
N GLU A 158 -0.13 0.27 13.59
CA GLU A 158 -0.38 1.71 13.39
C GLU A 158 -1.74 2.12 13.96
N TRP A 159 -2.77 1.29 13.76
CA TRP A 159 -4.10 1.50 14.35
C TRP A 159 -4.00 1.53 15.89
N GLY A 160 -3.26 0.59 16.50
CA GLY A 160 -3.02 0.57 17.94
C GLY A 160 -2.25 1.79 18.48
N LYS A 161 -1.47 2.46 17.64
CA LYS A 161 -0.77 3.72 17.94
C LYS A 161 -1.63 4.97 17.71
N ASN A 162 -2.86 4.81 17.23
CA ASN A 162 -3.75 5.89 16.75
C ASN A 162 -3.25 6.61 15.48
N GLU A 163 -2.33 5.99 14.73
CA GLU A 163 -1.82 6.47 13.44
C GLU A 163 -2.81 6.07 12.33
N THR A 164 -4.00 6.66 12.39
CA THR A 164 -5.18 6.22 11.62
C THR A 164 -4.97 6.32 10.09
N GLN A 165 -4.19 7.29 9.62
CA GLN A 165 -3.92 7.45 8.20
C GLN A 165 -3.00 6.34 7.67
N ASP A 166 -1.90 6.07 8.38
CA ASP A 166 -0.96 5.01 8.01
C ASP A 166 -1.65 3.65 8.08
N ALA A 167 -2.40 3.41 9.16
CA ALA A 167 -3.17 2.19 9.34
C ALA A 167 -4.15 1.94 8.20
N GLY A 168 -4.87 2.99 7.75
CA GLY A 168 -5.78 2.88 6.63
C GLY A 168 -5.07 2.57 5.32
N ALA A 169 -3.91 3.18 5.08
CA ALA A 169 -3.15 2.98 3.86
C ALA A 169 -2.50 1.59 3.79
N ASP A 170 -1.99 1.06 4.90
CA ASP A 170 -1.53 -0.34 4.97
C ASP A 170 -2.70 -1.33 4.85
N LEU A 171 -3.87 -1.01 5.42
CA LEU A 171 -5.05 -1.87 5.30
C LEU A 171 -5.57 -1.93 3.86
N GLN A 172 -5.45 -0.85 3.09
CA GLN A 172 -5.76 -0.85 1.65
C GLN A 172 -4.87 -1.83 0.89
N LEU A 173 -3.56 -1.83 1.16
CA LEU A 173 -2.63 -2.77 0.52
C LEU A 173 -2.93 -4.20 0.96
N ALA A 174 -3.22 -4.42 2.24
CA ALA A 174 -3.64 -5.73 2.74
C ALA A 174 -4.85 -6.24 1.96
N ALA A 175 -5.87 -5.40 1.74
CA ALA A 175 -7.05 -5.74 0.96
C ALA A 175 -6.75 -6.01 -0.52
N GLN A 176 -5.88 -5.21 -1.17
CA GLN A 176 -5.49 -5.42 -2.56
C GLN A 176 -4.75 -6.76 -2.75
N TYR A 177 -3.78 -7.06 -1.88
CA TYR A 177 -3.08 -8.34 -1.91
C TYR A 177 -3.99 -9.52 -1.55
N LEU A 178 -4.94 -9.33 -0.63
CA LEU A 178 -5.94 -10.35 -0.28
C LEU A 178 -6.79 -10.70 -1.51
N GLN A 179 -7.26 -9.69 -2.25
CA GLN A 179 -8.02 -9.89 -3.49
C GLN A 179 -7.17 -10.57 -4.56
N HIS A 180 -5.92 -10.16 -4.73
CA HIS A 180 -5.00 -10.79 -5.68
C HIS A 180 -4.76 -12.27 -5.34
N ALA A 181 -4.57 -12.57 -4.06
CA ALA A 181 -4.40 -13.92 -3.56
C ALA A 181 -5.65 -14.78 -3.81
N ALA A 182 -6.85 -14.24 -3.52
CA ALA A 182 -8.12 -14.93 -3.76
C ALA A 182 -8.38 -15.19 -5.24
N ASN A 183 -8.14 -14.18 -6.10
CA ASN A 183 -8.23 -14.34 -7.56
C ASN A 183 -7.29 -15.45 -8.06
N SER A 184 -6.09 -15.50 -7.49
CA SER A 184 -5.09 -16.51 -7.83
C SER A 184 -5.49 -17.91 -7.34
N ALA A 185 -6.02 -18.01 -6.13
CA ALA A 185 -6.53 -19.25 -5.57
C ALA A 185 -7.90 -19.67 -6.14
N ARG A 186 -8.55 -18.83 -6.96
CA ARG A 186 -9.95 -18.97 -7.39
C ARG A 186 -10.91 -19.09 -6.21
N TYR A 187 -10.62 -18.37 -5.13
CA TYR A 187 -11.40 -18.34 -3.91
C TYR A 187 -12.40 -17.18 -3.96
N GLN A 188 -13.60 -17.41 -3.42
CA GLN A 188 -14.64 -16.38 -3.30
C GLN A 188 -14.91 -16.11 -1.84
N PHE A 189 -14.74 -14.85 -1.42
CA PHE A 189 -15.03 -14.43 -0.07
C PHE A 189 -16.53 -14.33 0.20
N GLY A 190 -16.90 -14.39 1.49
CA GLY A 190 -18.23 -14.00 1.94
C GLY A 190 -18.52 -12.51 1.71
N PRO A 191 -19.80 -12.11 1.70
CA PRO A 191 -20.24 -10.76 1.31
C PRO A 191 -19.62 -9.64 2.16
N ASP A 192 -19.37 -9.88 3.44
CA ASP A 192 -18.78 -8.88 4.34
C ASP A 192 -17.34 -8.53 3.95
N THR A 193 -16.50 -9.54 3.71
CA THR A 193 -15.12 -9.35 3.29
C THR A 193 -15.06 -8.72 1.89
N VAL A 194 -15.92 -9.14 0.96
CA VAL A 194 -16.04 -8.51 -0.37
C VAL A 194 -16.35 -7.02 -0.23
N LYS A 195 -17.35 -6.66 0.58
CA LYS A 195 -17.73 -5.26 0.80
C LYS A 195 -16.56 -4.42 1.31
N VAL A 196 -15.81 -4.92 2.29
CA VAL A 196 -14.66 -4.21 2.86
C VAL A 196 -13.52 -4.07 1.85
N VAL A 197 -13.18 -5.15 1.14
CA VAL A 197 -12.15 -5.13 0.10
C VAL A 197 -12.50 -4.11 -1.01
N THR A 198 -13.75 -4.11 -1.48
CA THR A 198 -14.21 -3.12 -2.47
C THR A 198 -14.16 -1.70 -1.94
N THR A 199 -14.64 -1.47 -0.71
CA THR A 199 -14.62 -0.13 -0.09
C THR A 199 -13.19 0.42 0.03
N LEU A 200 -12.25 -0.42 0.46
CA LEU A 200 -10.84 -0.03 0.58
C LEU A 200 -10.18 0.21 -0.79
N TYR A 201 -10.57 -0.56 -1.80
CA TYR A 201 -10.12 -0.36 -3.18
C TYR A 201 -10.60 0.99 -3.73
N ASP A 202 -11.88 1.31 -3.57
CA ASP A 202 -12.47 2.58 -4.03
C ASP A 202 -11.79 3.78 -3.35
N HIS A 203 -11.48 3.66 -2.06
CA HIS A 203 -10.71 4.66 -1.32
C HIS A 203 -9.26 4.81 -1.78
N GLY A 204 -8.66 3.77 -2.36
CA GLY A 204 -7.28 3.81 -2.86
C GLY A 204 -7.16 4.48 -4.22
N GLN A 205 -8.26 4.53 -4.98
CA GLN A 205 -8.35 5.24 -6.26
C GLN A 205 -8.58 6.74 -6.08
N ALA A 206 -9.21 7.16 -4.97
CA ALA A 206 -9.17 8.55 -4.53
C ALA A 206 -7.75 8.87 -4.05
N THR A 207 -7.14 9.96 -4.54
CA THR A 207 -5.78 10.33 -4.16
C THR A 207 -5.65 10.42 -2.64
N SER A 208 -4.64 9.75 -2.08
CA SER A 208 -4.50 9.44 -0.65
C SER A 208 -4.55 10.63 0.30
N GLU A 209 -4.39 11.86 -0.20
CA GLU A 209 -4.49 13.10 0.56
C GLU A 209 -5.91 13.45 1.01
N GLN A 210 -6.95 12.90 0.39
CA GLN A 210 -8.35 13.24 0.70
C GLN A 210 -9.06 12.15 1.52
N THR A 211 -8.58 10.91 1.51
CA THR A 211 -9.21 9.81 2.21
C THR A 211 -8.94 9.92 3.71
N HIS A 212 -9.97 10.31 4.46
CA HIS A 212 -9.95 10.30 5.93
C HIS A 212 -10.55 8.99 6.44
N PHE A 213 -9.78 8.27 7.25
CA PHE A 213 -10.24 7.07 7.89
C PHE A 213 -10.76 7.37 9.30
N ASP A 214 -11.96 6.89 9.62
CA ASP A 214 -12.47 6.87 10.98
C ASP A 214 -11.88 5.67 11.74
N HIS A 215 -11.40 5.91 12.97
CA HIS A 215 -10.69 4.90 13.76
C HIS A 215 -11.54 3.67 14.08
N ASN A 216 -12.83 3.86 14.40
CA ASN A 216 -13.74 2.74 14.69
C ASN A 216 -14.04 1.93 13.42
N THR A 217 -14.21 2.63 12.31
CA THR A 217 -14.43 2.03 11.00
C THR A 217 -13.23 1.19 10.56
N LEU A 218 -12.00 1.68 10.77
CA LEU A 218 -10.79 0.88 10.53
C LEU A 218 -10.74 -0.38 11.40
N GLY A 219 -11.14 -0.28 12.68
CA GLY A 219 -11.23 -1.46 13.55
C GLY A 219 -12.13 -2.56 12.98
N MET A 220 -13.30 -2.18 12.44
CA MET A 220 -14.21 -3.13 11.77
C MET A 220 -13.62 -3.69 10.47
N HIS A 221 -12.94 -2.85 9.68
CA HIS A 221 -12.27 -3.30 8.46
C HIS A 221 -11.13 -4.28 8.76
N LEU A 222 -10.33 -4.02 9.80
CA LEU A 222 -9.27 -4.92 10.27
C LEU A 222 -9.83 -6.31 10.60
N GLN A 223 -10.94 -6.38 11.35
CA GLN A 223 -11.60 -7.66 11.68
C GLN A 223 -12.06 -8.42 10.42
N SER A 224 -12.61 -7.70 9.44
CA SER A 224 -13.09 -8.31 8.19
C SER A 224 -11.95 -8.82 7.31
N ILE A 225 -10.82 -8.10 7.26
CA ILE A 225 -9.61 -8.53 6.56
C ILE A 225 -8.94 -9.70 7.28
N GLU A 226 -8.86 -9.69 8.62
CA GLU A 226 -8.34 -10.81 9.41
C GLU A 226 -9.10 -12.10 9.14
N LYS A 227 -10.44 -12.04 9.14
CA LYS A 227 -11.28 -13.17 8.77
C LYS A 227 -10.99 -13.66 7.35
N GLY A 228 -10.89 -12.75 6.38
CA GLY A 228 -10.57 -13.09 5.00
C GLY A 228 -9.19 -13.75 4.85
N LEU A 229 -8.18 -13.25 5.58
CA LEU A 229 -6.84 -13.83 5.63
C LEU A 229 -6.85 -15.26 6.17
N GLN A 230 -7.59 -15.52 7.26
CA GLN A 230 -7.72 -16.85 7.85
C GLN A 230 -8.42 -17.82 6.88
N GLU A 231 -9.58 -17.42 6.35
CA GLU A 231 -10.36 -18.24 5.42
C GLU A 231 -9.56 -18.59 4.15
N LEU A 232 -8.88 -17.61 3.55
CA LEU A 232 -8.08 -17.84 2.36
C LEU A 232 -6.82 -18.67 2.68
N GLY A 233 -6.17 -18.42 3.81
CA GLY A 233 -4.99 -19.19 4.24
C GLY A 233 -5.32 -20.68 4.41
N ASP A 234 -6.46 -20.99 5.02
CA ASP A 234 -6.97 -22.34 5.15
C ASP A 234 -7.27 -22.98 3.78
N ALA A 235 -7.83 -22.21 2.85
CA ALA A 235 -8.15 -22.69 1.51
C ALA A 235 -6.90 -22.96 0.65
N ILE A 236 -5.85 -22.13 0.77
CA ILE A 236 -4.57 -22.32 0.09
C ILE A 236 -3.83 -23.53 0.67
N SER A 237 -3.84 -23.71 1.99
CA SER A 237 -3.09 -24.78 2.67
C SER A 237 -3.66 -26.19 2.45
N LYS A 238 -4.93 -26.30 2.02
CA LYS A 238 -5.62 -27.58 1.78
C LYS A 238 -5.44 -28.13 0.36
N LYS A 239 -4.79 -27.39 -0.54
CA LYS A 239 -4.51 -27.81 -1.92
C LYS A 239 -3.17 -28.49 -2.04
#